data_AF-A0A453MQP6-F1
#
_entry.id   AF-A0A453MQP6-F1
#
_cell.length_a   1.000
_cell.length_b   1.000
_cell.length_c   1.000
_cell.angle_alpha   90.00
_cell.angle_beta   90.00
_cell.angle_gamma   90.00
#
_symmetry.space_group_name_H-M   'P 1'
#
loop_
_entity.id
_entity.type
_entity.pdbx_description
1 polymer ?
#
loop_
_entity_poly.entity_id
_entity_poly.type
_entity_poly.pdbx_seq_one_letter_code
_entity_poly.pdbx_strand_id
1 'polypeptide(L)'
;MSYTVPYSTFENITNDINEISGISSDADSEVDTSVATATLLDLYSGCGGMSTGLCLGAALAGLKLETRWAVDFNSHACKSLKSNHPKTEVRNEKADDFLSLLKEWAVLCDQYVHDNNAEAPPSMDEEEEEGELEKDEYVVQKLTDICYGGIDRKSCIYFKVQWKGYGPEEDTWEPIENLSDCPLKIKEFVQEGHMRKVLPLPGDVDVLCGGPPCQGISGLNRFRNRDDPLNDDKNRQLVTFMNIVSYLRPKFVLMENVVDILQFAEGYLGRYALSRLVAMNYQSRLGIMLAGCYGLPQFRMRTFLWGALTTMVLPKHPLPTHNVVIRGGAPNAFTQSVVAYDEIQNPTLKNALVLEDAISDLPKVGNDQADDVMEYLVKPKTEFQRYIRLSRK
;
A
#
# COMPACT_ATOMS: atom_id res chain seq x y z
N MET A 1 -6.13 -26.36 8.00
CA MET A 1 -6.79 -25.27 7.27
C MET A 1 -8.06 -25.85 6.67
N SER A 2 -9.21 -25.22 6.90
CA SER A 2 -10.48 -25.54 6.24
C SER A 2 -10.59 -24.75 4.93
N TYR A 3 -11.37 -25.27 3.99
CA TYR A 3 -11.72 -24.57 2.76
C TYR A 3 -13.24 -24.48 2.65
N THR A 4 -13.76 -23.27 2.40
CA THR A 4 -15.18 -23.05 2.13
C THR A 4 -15.34 -22.38 0.77
N VAL A 5 -16.29 -22.86 -0.02
CA VAL A 5 -16.57 -22.30 -1.36
C VAL A 5 -16.99 -20.82 -1.33
N PRO A 6 -17.81 -20.34 -0.35
CA PRO A 6 -18.10 -18.93 -0.21
C PRO A 6 -16.83 -18.09 -0.10
N TYR A 7 -16.71 -17.10 -0.98
CA TYR A 7 -15.56 -16.21 -1.07
C TYR A 7 -14.21 -16.94 -1.24
N SER A 8 -14.20 -18.19 -1.72
CA SER A 8 -13.00 -19.03 -1.84
C SER A 8 -12.12 -18.97 -0.58
N THR A 9 -12.75 -19.11 0.58
CA THR A 9 -12.11 -18.86 1.88
C THR A 9 -11.26 -20.06 2.30
N PHE A 10 -10.02 -19.79 2.71
CA PHE A 10 -9.13 -20.71 3.41
C PHE A 10 -8.87 -20.16 4.81
N GLU A 11 -9.25 -20.88 5.85
CA GLU A 11 -9.13 -20.41 7.24
C GLU A 11 -8.62 -21.51 8.17
N ASN A 12 -8.23 -21.13 9.38
CA ASN A 12 -7.81 -22.13 10.36
C ASN A 12 -8.98 -22.99 10.79
N ILE A 13 -8.71 -24.28 11.02
CA ILE A 13 -9.69 -25.16 11.65
C ILE A 13 -9.76 -24.74 13.11
N THR A 14 -10.88 -24.14 13.54
CA THR A 14 -11.14 -23.95 14.95
C THR A 14 -11.40 -25.32 15.55
N ASN A 15 -10.60 -25.71 16.54
CA ASN A 15 -10.97 -26.86 17.38
C ASN A 15 -12.13 -26.38 18.25
N ASP A 16 -13.36 -26.59 17.79
CA ASP A 16 -14.56 -26.32 18.58
C ASP A 16 -14.61 -27.27 19.78
N ILE A 17 -13.97 -26.85 20.88
CA ILE A 17 -14.33 -27.23 22.24
C ILE A 17 -14.52 -25.90 22.99
N ASN A 18 -15.69 -25.29 22.77
CA ASN A 18 -16.50 -24.62 23.79
C ASN A 18 -17.61 -23.81 23.11
N GLU A 19 -18.75 -24.45 22.92
CA GLU A 19 -20.01 -23.74 23.11
C GLU A 19 -20.02 -23.18 24.54
N ILE A 20 -19.77 -21.88 24.69
CA ILE A 20 -20.18 -21.15 25.88
C ILE A 20 -21.10 -20.02 25.40
N SER A 21 -22.39 -20.33 25.44
CA SER A 21 -23.41 -19.35 25.78
C SER A 21 -23.02 -18.72 27.13
N GLY A 22 -22.63 -17.45 27.11
CA GLY A 22 -22.17 -16.75 28.31
C GLY A 22 -22.32 -15.25 28.19
N ILE A 23 -23.49 -14.76 28.58
CA ILE A 23 -23.64 -13.40 29.11
C ILE A 23 -22.73 -13.31 30.35
N SER A 24 -21.79 -12.37 30.36
CA SER A 24 -20.99 -12.01 31.55
C SER A 24 -20.49 -10.58 31.32
N SER A 25 -21.24 -9.57 31.78
CA SER A 25 -21.12 -8.88 33.08
C SER A 25 -19.80 -8.17 33.26
N ASP A 26 -19.91 -6.85 33.36
CA ASP A 26 -18.86 -5.86 33.59
C ASP A 26 -17.85 -6.30 34.67
N ALA A 27 -16.59 -6.26 34.28
CA ALA A 27 -15.48 -6.15 35.20
C ALA A 27 -14.64 -4.97 34.74
N ASP A 28 -14.77 -3.85 35.45
CA ASP A 28 -13.90 -2.68 35.36
C ASP A 28 -12.45 -3.12 35.59
N SER A 29 -11.72 -3.34 34.51
CA SER A 29 -10.27 -3.25 34.49
C SER A 29 -9.93 -1.91 33.86
N GLU A 30 -9.12 -1.11 34.55
CA GLU A 30 -8.63 0.17 34.06
C GLU A 30 -7.99 -0.02 32.68
N VAL A 31 -8.72 0.35 31.63
CA VAL A 31 -8.29 0.23 30.25
C VAL A 31 -7.25 1.31 30.01
N ASP A 32 -5.99 0.88 29.89
CA ASP A 32 -4.92 1.68 29.31
C ASP A 32 -5.40 2.21 27.95
N THR A 33 -5.73 3.49 27.90
CA THR A 33 -6.46 4.15 26.81
C THR A 33 -5.55 4.44 25.60
N SER A 34 -4.54 3.60 25.39
CA SER A 34 -3.69 3.68 24.22
C SER A 34 -4.44 3.10 23.01
N VAL A 35 -4.73 3.95 22.03
CA VAL A 35 -5.30 3.50 20.76
C VAL A 35 -4.28 2.60 20.07
N ALA A 36 -4.65 1.35 19.78
CA ALA A 36 -3.77 0.42 19.07
C ALA A 36 -3.33 1.04 17.73
N THR A 37 -2.03 1.01 17.47
CA THR A 37 -1.42 1.61 16.26
C THR A 37 -0.89 0.51 15.36
N ALA A 38 -1.03 0.66 14.05
CA ALA A 38 -0.55 -0.30 13.05
C ALA A 38 0.06 0.41 11.83
N THR A 39 1.06 -0.21 11.22
CA THR A 39 1.76 0.31 10.04
C THR A 39 1.21 -0.27 8.74
N LEU A 40 1.10 0.56 7.71
CA LEU A 40 0.67 0.18 6.37
C LEU A 40 1.75 0.49 5.33
N LEU A 41 2.05 -0.50 4.48
CA LEU A 41 2.79 -0.34 3.22
C LEU A 41 1.81 -0.41 2.03
N ASP A 42 1.81 0.62 1.18
CA ASP A 42 0.99 0.67 -0.04
C ASP A 42 1.85 0.52 -1.30
N LEU A 43 1.70 -0.61 -1.99
CA LEU A 43 2.39 -0.91 -3.25
C LEU A 43 1.52 -0.55 -4.46
N TYR A 44 2.12 0.05 -5.48
CA TYR A 44 1.39 0.54 -6.66
C TYR A 44 0.33 1.58 -6.23
N SER A 45 0.75 2.46 -5.32
CA SER A 45 -0.14 3.28 -4.50
C SER A 45 -0.97 4.29 -5.31
N GLY A 46 -0.54 4.66 -6.52
CA GLY A 46 -1.12 5.78 -7.25
C GLY A 46 -1.13 7.04 -6.38
N CYS A 47 -2.26 7.75 -6.36
CA CYS A 47 -2.44 8.89 -5.45
C CYS A 47 -2.88 8.49 -4.03
N GLY A 48 -2.93 7.19 -3.70
CA GLY A 48 -3.22 6.69 -2.35
C GLY A 48 -4.71 6.49 -2.05
N GLY A 49 -5.55 6.25 -3.05
CA GLY A 49 -7.00 6.06 -2.85
C GLY A 49 -7.33 4.88 -1.92
N MET A 50 -6.67 3.73 -2.12
CA MET A 50 -6.88 2.54 -1.31
C MET A 50 -6.34 2.69 0.11
N SER A 51 -5.09 3.11 0.27
CA SER A 51 -4.48 3.34 1.59
C SER A 51 -5.20 4.39 2.41
N THR A 52 -5.62 5.50 1.79
CA THR A 52 -6.44 6.53 2.46
C THR A 52 -7.76 5.94 2.96
N GLY A 53 -8.47 5.19 2.12
CA GLY A 53 -9.74 4.55 2.50
C GLY A 53 -9.57 3.52 3.62
N LEU A 54 -8.49 2.72 3.58
CA LEU A 54 -8.17 1.75 4.63
C LEU A 54 -7.90 2.42 5.98
N CYS A 55 -7.07 3.46 6.01
CA CYS A 55 -6.74 4.18 7.24
C CYS A 55 -7.99 4.84 7.85
N LEU A 56 -8.83 5.47 7.03
CA LEU A 56 -10.10 6.05 7.48
C LEU A 56 -11.08 4.99 8.00
N GLY A 57 -11.20 3.85 7.32
CA GLY A 57 -12.03 2.74 7.76
C GLY A 57 -11.54 2.11 9.08
N ALA A 58 -10.22 1.94 9.23
CA ALA A 58 -9.60 1.44 10.45
C ALA A 58 -9.84 2.38 11.64
N ALA A 59 -9.78 3.69 11.41
CA ALA A 59 -10.07 4.68 12.46
C ALA A 59 -11.50 4.54 13.01
N LEU A 60 -12.49 4.23 12.17
CA LEU A 60 -13.86 3.94 12.62
C LEU A 60 -13.96 2.67 13.47
N ALA A 61 -13.03 1.73 13.29
CA ALA A 61 -12.92 0.51 14.08
C ALA A 61 -12.03 0.68 15.33
N GLY A 62 -11.59 1.90 15.64
CA GLY A 62 -10.73 2.18 16.80
C GLY A 62 -9.26 1.78 16.62
N LEU A 63 -8.81 1.52 15.38
CA LEU A 63 -7.43 1.21 15.05
C LEU A 63 -6.77 2.41 14.37
N LYS A 64 -5.64 2.88 14.91
CA LYS A 64 -4.82 3.92 14.27
C LYS A 64 -3.90 3.27 13.22
N LEU A 65 -4.44 3.04 12.03
CA LEU A 65 -3.68 2.57 10.89
C LEU A 65 -3.03 3.76 10.17
N GLU A 66 -1.72 3.72 9.98
CA GLU A 66 -0.96 4.79 9.31
C GLU A 66 -0.21 4.24 8.10
N THR A 67 -0.40 4.86 6.94
CA THR A 67 0.43 4.60 5.75
C THR A 67 1.84 5.13 6.02
N ARG A 68 2.75 4.22 6.36
CA ARG A 68 4.13 4.56 6.69
C ARG A 68 5.00 4.62 5.44
N TRP A 69 4.75 3.74 4.48
CA TRP A 69 5.49 3.66 3.24
C TRP A 69 4.53 3.52 2.05
N ALA A 70 4.86 4.18 0.95
CA ALA A 70 4.12 4.05 -0.31
C ALA A 70 5.10 3.99 -1.48
N VAL A 71 4.85 3.11 -2.44
CA VAL A 71 5.70 2.91 -3.62
C VAL A 71 4.88 3.09 -4.88
N ASP A 72 5.33 3.98 -5.76
CA ASP A 72 4.80 4.15 -7.11
C ASP A 72 5.89 4.70 -8.04
N PHE A 73 5.90 4.28 -9.30
CA PHE A 73 6.88 4.76 -10.27
C PHE A 73 6.45 6.08 -10.96
N ASN A 74 5.20 6.51 -10.82
CA ASN A 74 4.71 7.76 -11.39
C ASN A 74 4.91 8.94 -10.42
N SER A 75 5.74 9.90 -10.82
CA SER A 75 6.11 11.04 -9.97
C SER A 75 4.92 11.94 -9.59
N HIS A 76 3.91 12.10 -10.45
CA HIS A 76 2.71 12.90 -10.15
C HIS A 76 1.82 12.22 -9.12
N ALA A 77 1.72 10.89 -9.19
CA ALA A 77 1.01 10.07 -8.21
C ALA A 77 1.68 10.19 -6.83
N CYS A 78 3.01 10.04 -6.78
CA CYS A 78 3.80 10.23 -5.56
C CYS A 78 3.63 11.64 -4.96
N LYS A 79 3.70 12.69 -5.79
CA LYS A 79 3.49 14.09 -5.34
C LYS A 79 2.10 14.27 -4.71
N SER A 80 1.07 13.70 -5.34
CA SER A 80 -0.30 13.76 -4.84
C SER A 80 -0.42 13.05 -3.49
N LEU A 81 0.14 11.83 -3.36
CA LEU A 81 0.09 11.08 -2.11
C LEU A 81 0.85 11.81 -0.99
N LYS A 82 2.07 12.27 -1.25
CA LYS A 82 2.92 12.98 -0.26
C LYS A 82 2.29 14.29 0.20
N SER A 83 1.65 15.04 -0.69
CA SER A 83 0.92 16.28 -0.34
C SER A 83 -0.25 16.00 0.59
N ASN A 84 -0.89 14.84 0.48
CA ASN A 84 -2.04 14.47 1.30
C ASN A 84 -1.64 13.75 2.58
N HIS A 85 -0.49 13.07 2.58
CA HIS A 85 0.06 12.30 3.70
C HIS A 85 1.54 12.66 3.93
N PRO A 86 1.85 13.83 4.53
CA PRO A 86 3.24 14.32 4.62
C PRO A 86 4.19 13.41 5.39
N LYS A 87 3.66 12.62 6.33
CA LYS A 87 4.44 11.69 7.19
C LYS A 87 4.76 10.36 6.50
N THR A 88 4.15 10.06 5.36
CA THR A 88 4.41 8.82 4.62
C THR A 88 5.73 8.93 3.88
N GLU A 89 6.56 7.91 3.93
CA GLU A 89 7.73 7.78 3.07
C GLU A 89 7.28 7.31 1.68
N VAL A 90 7.21 8.28 0.75
CA VAL A 90 6.70 8.07 -0.60
C VAL A 90 7.87 7.91 -1.55
N ARG A 91 8.01 6.73 -2.14
CA ARG A 91 9.15 6.37 -2.96
C ARG A 91 8.75 6.33 -4.43
N ASN A 92 9.44 7.14 -5.24
CA ASN A 92 9.20 7.21 -6.67
C ASN A 92 10.09 6.23 -7.47
N GLU A 93 9.78 4.94 -7.38
CA GLU A 93 10.60 3.86 -7.94
C GLU A 93 9.74 2.65 -8.34
N LYS A 94 10.34 1.67 -9.03
CA LYS A 94 9.64 0.43 -9.37
C LYS A 94 9.59 -0.50 -8.16
N ALA A 95 8.56 -1.35 -8.10
CA ALA A 95 8.38 -2.27 -6.97
C ALA A 95 9.47 -3.35 -6.86
N ASP A 96 10.08 -3.77 -7.98
CA ASP A 96 11.20 -4.72 -8.01
C ASP A 96 12.52 -4.09 -7.56
N ASP A 97 12.76 -2.84 -7.94
CA ASP A 97 13.85 -2.02 -7.41
C ASP A 97 13.68 -1.83 -5.90
N PHE A 98 12.46 -1.50 -5.43
CA PHE A 98 12.14 -1.42 -4.00
C PHE A 98 12.40 -2.75 -3.28
N LEU A 99 11.98 -3.89 -3.82
CA LEU A 99 12.27 -5.19 -3.20
C LEU A 99 13.78 -5.45 -3.07
N SER A 100 14.56 -5.03 -4.06
CA SER A 100 16.02 -5.17 -4.05
C SER A 100 16.63 -4.23 -3.00
N LEU A 101 16.14 -2.99 -2.93
CA LEU A 101 16.50 -2.04 -1.89
C LEU A 101 16.21 -2.58 -0.49
N LEU A 102 15.06 -3.20 -0.25
CA LEU A 102 14.73 -3.78 1.06
C LEU A 102 15.74 -4.86 1.50
N LYS A 103 16.19 -5.69 0.56
CA LYS A 103 17.17 -6.75 0.85
C LYS A 103 18.54 -6.18 1.20
N GLU A 104 19.03 -5.23 0.41
CA GLU A 104 20.29 -4.55 0.68
C GLU A 104 20.22 -3.69 1.95
N TRP A 105 19.06 -3.08 2.22
CA TRP A 105 18.81 -2.34 3.46
C TRP A 105 18.92 -3.21 4.71
N ALA A 106 18.46 -4.47 4.65
CA ALA A 106 18.65 -5.42 5.74
C ALA A 106 20.14 -5.71 5.98
N VAL A 107 20.92 -5.91 4.92
CA VAL A 107 22.38 -6.12 5.02
C VAL A 107 23.07 -4.91 5.63
N LEU A 108 22.70 -3.70 5.21
CA LEU A 108 23.25 -2.46 5.79
C LEU A 108 22.88 -2.31 7.27
N CYS A 109 21.65 -2.63 7.66
CA CYS A 109 21.23 -2.60 9.06
C CYS A 109 22.01 -3.63 9.90
N ASP A 110 22.20 -4.85 9.38
CA ASP A 110 23.00 -5.87 10.07
C ASP A 110 24.43 -5.39 10.30
N GLN A 111 25.05 -4.78 9.28
CA GLN A 111 26.41 -4.27 9.36
C GLN A 111 26.59 -3.06 10.30
N TYR A 112 25.70 -2.07 10.25
CA TYR A 112 25.92 -0.78 10.91
C TYR A 112 25.08 -0.56 12.18
N VAL A 113 24.07 -1.40 12.43
CA VAL A 113 23.16 -1.29 13.59
C VAL A 113 23.32 -2.48 14.53
N HIS A 114 23.45 -3.70 14.00
CA HIS A 114 23.45 -4.92 14.81
C HIS A 114 24.84 -5.48 15.11
N ASP A 115 25.85 -5.15 14.31
CA ASP A 115 27.23 -5.55 14.59
C ASP A 115 27.89 -4.64 15.65
N ASN A 116 28.00 -5.16 16.87
CA ASN A 116 28.72 -4.50 17.98
C ASN A 116 30.25 -4.57 17.84
N ASN A 117 30.79 -5.26 16.82
CA ASN A 117 32.23 -5.34 16.55
C ASN A 117 32.74 -4.25 15.58
N ALA A 118 31.89 -3.33 15.14
CA ALA A 118 32.39 -2.12 14.50
C ALA A 118 33.18 -1.33 15.57
N GLU A 119 34.51 -1.40 15.51
CA GLU A 119 35.43 -0.63 16.34
C GLU A 119 34.84 0.76 16.58
N ALA A 120 34.77 1.16 17.86
CA ALA A 120 34.41 2.53 18.20
C ALA A 120 35.32 3.44 17.36
N PRO A 121 34.76 4.37 16.56
CA PRO A 121 35.60 5.28 15.81
C PRO A 121 36.51 6.01 16.81
N PRO A 122 37.75 6.35 16.40
CA PRO A 122 38.62 7.14 17.25
C PRO A 122 37.85 8.37 17.76
N SER A 123 38.05 8.69 19.04
CA SER A 123 37.43 9.81 19.72
C SER A 123 37.51 11.07 18.88
N MET A 124 36.42 11.82 18.85
CA MET A 124 36.29 13.15 18.27
C MET A 124 37.41 14.07 18.77
N ASP A 125 38.49 14.18 18.00
CA ASP A 125 39.52 15.23 18.10
C ASP A 125 40.08 15.54 16.69
N GLU A 126 39.23 15.49 15.66
CA GLU A 126 39.51 16.19 14.41
C GLU A 126 38.58 17.40 14.37
N GLU A 127 39.11 18.54 14.84
CA GLU A 127 38.61 19.84 14.44
C GLU A 127 38.52 19.81 12.90
N GLU A 128 37.31 19.91 12.33
CA GLU A 128 37.17 20.22 10.91
C GLU A 128 37.91 21.55 10.71
N GLU A 129 39.15 21.51 10.21
CA GLU A 129 39.84 22.71 9.77
C GLU A 129 38.89 23.39 8.78
N GLU A 130 38.38 24.58 9.14
CA GLU A 130 37.70 25.49 8.23
C GLU A 130 38.74 26.05 7.25
N GLY A 131 39.30 25.18 6.40
CA GLY A 131 40.09 25.56 5.24
C GLY A 131 39.16 26.09 4.16
N GLU A 132 39.56 27.18 3.50
CA GLU A 132 38.93 27.60 2.24
C GLU A 132 39.03 26.44 1.25
N LEU A 133 37.88 25.91 0.80
CA LEU A 133 37.82 24.87 -0.22
C LEU A 133 38.57 25.35 -1.48
N GLU A 134 39.47 24.53 -2.00
CA GLU A 134 40.11 24.81 -3.28
C GLU A 134 39.06 24.85 -4.40
N LYS A 135 39.34 25.60 -5.47
CA LYS A 135 38.47 25.59 -6.67
C LYS A 135 38.39 24.15 -7.19
N ASP A 136 37.17 23.60 -7.20
CA ASP A 136 36.77 22.29 -7.72
C ASP A 136 36.72 21.12 -6.70
N GLU A 137 36.80 21.38 -5.39
CA GLU A 137 36.58 20.36 -4.35
C GLU A 137 35.13 20.30 -3.86
N TYR A 138 34.55 19.09 -3.79
CA TYR A 138 33.18 18.85 -3.33
C TYR A 138 33.19 17.99 -2.06
N VAL A 139 32.59 18.50 -0.98
CA VAL A 139 32.54 17.80 0.32
C VAL A 139 31.13 17.30 0.61
N VAL A 140 31.02 16.02 0.95
CA VAL A 140 29.78 15.39 1.41
C VAL A 140 29.38 15.97 2.77
N GLN A 141 28.28 16.72 2.82
CA GLN A 141 27.73 17.24 4.07
C GLN A 141 26.93 16.15 4.79
N LYS A 142 25.97 15.55 4.08
CA LYS A 142 25.05 14.55 4.64
C LYS A 142 24.46 13.67 3.53
N LEU A 143 24.08 12.43 3.86
CA LEU A 143 23.24 11.60 2.99
C LEU A 143 21.77 11.80 3.36
N THR A 144 20.91 12.02 2.37
CA THR A 144 19.51 12.43 2.58
C THR A 144 18.49 11.38 2.15
N ASP A 145 18.85 10.47 1.24
CA ASP A 145 17.98 9.39 0.77
C ASP A 145 18.82 8.21 0.24
N ILE A 146 18.16 7.08 -0.02
CA ILE A 146 18.76 5.85 -0.54
C ILE A 146 17.84 5.24 -1.59
N CYS A 147 18.37 4.65 -2.66
CA CYS A 147 17.59 3.85 -3.61
C CYS A 147 18.43 2.69 -4.16
N TYR A 148 17.78 1.74 -4.82
CA TYR A 148 18.45 0.67 -5.55
C TYR A 148 18.16 0.84 -7.04
N GLY A 149 19.21 0.90 -7.87
CA GLY A 149 19.06 1.15 -9.29
C GLY A 149 18.32 2.45 -9.59
N GLY A 150 17.47 2.43 -10.60
CA GLY A 150 16.73 3.59 -11.11
C GLY A 150 16.82 3.71 -12.63
N ILE A 151 16.18 4.73 -13.18
CA ILE A 151 16.25 5.05 -14.62
C ILE A 151 17.71 5.38 -14.96
N ASP A 152 18.27 4.66 -15.93
CA ASP A 152 19.66 4.80 -16.41
C ASP A 152 20.76 4.56 -15.36
N ARG A 153 20.45 3.85 -14.26
CA ARG A 153 21.41 3.49 -13.21
C ARG A 153 21.75 2.00 -13.22
N LYS A 154 22.94 1.66 -12.70
CA LYS A 154 23.36 0.28 -12.50
C LYS A 154 22.58 -0.36 -11.35
N SER A 155 22.49 -1.68 -11.31
CA SER A 155 21.83 -2.43 -10.23
C SER A 155 22.69 -2.49 -8.95
N CYS A 156 22.81 -1.35 -8.27
CA CYS A 156 23.48 -1.21 -6.98
C CYS A 156 22.77 -0.15 -6.11
N ILE A 157 23.24 0.01 -4.87
CA ILE A 157 22.77 1.06 -3.97
C ILE A 157 23.31 2.41 -4.40
N TYR A 158 22.44 3.41 -4.37
CA TYR A 158 22.77 4.83 -4.50
C TYR A 158 22.30 5.57 -3.25
N PHE A 159 23.09 6.55 -2.82
CA PHE A 159 22.68 7.51 -1.81
C PHE A 159 22.48 8.88 -2.45
N LYS A 160 21.49 9.61 -1.96
CA LYS A 160 21.34 11.02 -2.30
C LYS A 160 22.26 11.84 -1.38
N VAL A 161 23.18 12.56 -1.98
CA VAL A 161 24.24 13.32 -1.31
C VAL A 161 23.85 14.78 -1.26
N GLN A 162 23.87 15.36 -0.07
CA GLN A 162 23.85 16.81 0.15
C GLN A 162 25.29 17.31 0.23
N TRP A 163 25.63 18.31 -0.59
CA TRP A 163 26.97 18.88 -0.70
C TRP A 163 27.14 20.12 0.19
N LYS A 164 28.27 20.22 0.90
CA LYS A 164 28.57 21.33 1.82
C LYS A 164 28.55 22.66 1.06
N GLY A 165 27.70 23.59 1.50
CA GLY A 165 27.56 24.92 0.89
C GLY A 165 26.54 25.02 -0.27
N TYR A 166 25.88 23.92 -0.63
CA TYR A 166 24.88 23.87 -1.70
C TYR A 166 23.45 23.71 -1.16
N GLY A 167 22.46 24.18 -1.94
CA GLY A 167 21.05 24.02 -1.62
C GLY A 167 20.51 22.61 -2.01
N PRO A 168 19.32 22.22 -1.51
CA PRO A 168 18.75 20.88 -1.75
C PRO A 168 18.49 20.50 -3.22
N GLU A 169 18.42 21.51 -4.11
CA GLU A 169 18.24 21.32 -5.55
C GLU A 169 19.49 20.75 -6.24
N GLU A 170 20.66 20.92 -5.61
CA GLU A 170 21.95 20.45 -6.10
C GLU A 170 22.32 19.07 -5.55
N ASP A 171 21.46 18.46 -4.73
CA ASP A 171 21.67 17.12 -4.21
C ASP A 171 21.72 16.08 -5.34
N THR A 172 22.81 15.32 -5.44
CA THR A 172 23.00 14.30 -6.50
C THR A 172 22.87 12.88 -5.96
N TRP A 173 22.63 11.93 -6.85
CA TRP A 173 22.60 10.51 -6.50
C TRP A 173 23.93 9.85 -6.86
N GLU A 174 24.67 9.41 -5.84
CA GLU A 174 25.98 8.77 -6.01
C GLU A 174 25.90 7.26 -5.69
N PRO A 175 26.52 6.39 -6.50
CA PRO A 175 26.58 4.97 -6.20
C PRO A 175 27.41 4.72 -4.93
N ILE A 176 27.07 3.68 -4.18
CA ILE A 176 27.76 3.34 -2.92
C ILE A 176 29.28 3.17 -3.09
N GLU A 177 29.73 2.71 -4.26
CA GLU A 177 31.17 2.57 -4.61
C GLU A 177 31.91 3.91 -4.62
N ASN A 178 31.23 5.01 -4.99
CA ASN A 178 31.82 6.36 -5.00
C ASN A 178 31.92 6.98 -3.60
N LEU A 179 31.32 6.35 -2.59
CA LEU A 179 31.26 6.86 -1.22
C LEU A 179 32.16 6.06 -0.26
N SER A 180 33.15 5.34 -0.81
CA SER A 180 34.12 4.56 -0.04
C SER A 180 34.89 5.40 0.98
N ASP A 181 35.07 6.69 0.68
CA ASP A 181 35.88 7.62 1.48
C ASP A 181 35.09 8.26 2.63
N CYS A 182 33.77 8.03 2.71
CA CYS A 182 32.91 8.57 3.78
C CYS A 182 32.08 7.48 4.51
N PRO A 183 32.70 6.40 5.05
CA PRO A 183 31.98 5.29 5.68
C PRO A 183 31.19 5.72 6.93
N LEU A 184 31.66 6.76 7.64
CA LEU A 184 30.95 7.31 8.80
C LEU A 184 29.61 7.95 8.40
N LYS A 185 29.55 8.65 7.25
CA LYS A 185 28.31 9.27 6.75
C LYS A 185 27.27 8.21 6.34
N ILE A 186 27.72 7.08 5.79
CA ILE A 186 26.86 5.93 5.51
C ILE A 186 26.33 5.35 6.81
N LYS A 187 27.20 5.12 7.81
CA LYS A 187 26.80 4.60 9.13
C LYS A 187 25.77 5.51 9.81
N GLU A 188 26.00 6.82 9.84
CA GLU A 188 25.07 7.81 10.39
C GLU A 188 23.69 7.73 9.71
N PHE A 189 23.66 7.71 8.38
CA PHE A 189 22.41 7.62 7.62
C PHE A 189 21.67 6.31 7.91
N VAL A 190 22.36 5.17 7.92
CA VAL A 190 21.74 3.87 8.17
C VAL A 190 21.16 3.81 9.59
N GLN A 191 21.90 4.29 10.60
CA GLN A 191 21.44 4.31 11.98
C GLN A 191 20.24 5.24 12.19
N GLU A 192 20.29 6.47 11.65
CA GLU A 192 19.17 7.43 11.70
C GLU A 192 17.95 6.89 10.94
N GLY A 193 18.17 6.33 9.75
CA GLY A 193 17.14 5.75 8.90
C GLY A 193 16.46 4.54 9.54
N HIS A 194 17.23 3.66 10.19
CA HIS A 194 16.70 2.51 10.92
C HIS A 194 15.83 2.95 12.11
N MET A 195 16.31 3.93 12.90
CA MET A 195 15.57 4.47 14.04
C MET A 195 14.24 5.11 13.61
N ARG A 196 14.25 5.85 12.50
CA ARG A 196 13.05 6.50 11.94
C ARG A 196 12.16 5.56 11.13
N LYS A 197 12.65 4.35 10.83
CA LYS A 197 11.99 3.36 9.97
C LYS A 197 11.70 3.92 8.57
N VAL A 198 12.70 4.55 7.94
CA VAL A 198 12.58 5.11 6.58
C VAL A 198 12.31 4.01 5.52
N LEU A 199 12.82 2.80 5.78
CA LEU A 199 12.53 1.59 5.03
C LEU A 199 12.11 0.48 6.00
N PRO A 200 11.12 -0.36 5.64
CA PRO A 200 10.68 -1.46 6.49
C PRO A 200 11.64 -2.65 6.43
N LEU A 201 11.88 -3.28 7.58
CA LEU A 201 12.45 -4.63 7.67
C LEU A 201 11.32 -5.67 7.88
N PRO A 202 11.59 -6.97 7.67
CA PRO A 202 10.64 -8.02 8.03
C PRO A 202 10.15 -7.87 9.47
N GLY A 203 8.83 -7.81 9.66
CA GLY A 203 8.19 -7.54 10.96
C GLY A 203 7.78 -6.08 11.23
N ASP A 204 8.27 -5.11 10.44
CA ASP A 204 7.91 -3.69 10.61
C ASP A 204 6.55 -3.31 9.98
N VAL A 205 6.04 -4.14 9.06
CA VAL A 205 4.80 -3.89 8.31
C VAL A 205 3.65 -4.73 8.86
N ASP A 206 2.63 -4.11 9.46
CA ASP A 206 1.44 -4.83 9.91
C ASP A 206 0.50 -5.16 8.77
N VAL A 207 0.26 -4.20 7.87
CA VAL A 207 -0.66 -4.34 6.73
C VAL A 207 0.08 -4.00 5.44
N LEU A 208 -0.10 -4.81 4.41
CA LEU A 208 0.36 -4.51 3.06
C LEU A 208 -0.83 -4.48 2.10
N CYS A 209 -1.05 -3.35 1.44
CA CYS A 209 -2.01 -3.25 0.36
C CYS A 209 -1.34 -3.01 -1.00
N GLY A 210 -2.02 -3.37 -2.08
CA GLY A 210 -1.58 -2.96 -3.41
C GLY A 210 -2.44 -3.45 -4.56
N GLY A 211 -2.37 -2.72 -5.68
CA GLY A 211 -3.07 -3.03 -6.92
C GLY A 211 -2.10 -3.35 -8.04
N PRO A 212 -1.45 -4.53 -8.04
CA PRO A 212 -0.43 -4.85 -9.04
C PRO A 212 -1.04 -4.81 -10.46
N PRO A 213 -0.47 -4.02 -11.38
CA PRO A 213 -1.03 -3.91 -12.73
C PRO A 213 -0.86 -5.24 -13.48
N CYS A 214 -1.96 -5.73 -14.04
CA CYS A 214 -1.98 -6.90 -14.94
C CYS A 214 -2.51 -6.44 -16.30
N GLN A 215 -1.66 -5.80 -17.09
CA GLN A 215 -2.08 -5.25 -18.39
C GLN A 215 -2.23 -6.35 -19.46
N GLY A 216 -1.55 -7.49 -19.27
CA GLY A 216 -1.57 -8.62 -20.21
C GLY A 216 -2.96 -9.23 -20.39
N ILE A 217 -3.82 -9.12 -19.39
CA ILE A 217 -5.16 -9.74 -19.38
C ILE A 217 -6.29 -8.83 -19.88
N SER A 218 -6.02 -7.52 -20.04
CA SER A 218 -7.03 -6.55 -20.44
C SER A 218 -7.63 -6.87 -21.81
N GLY A 219 -8.93 -6.64 -21.99
CA GLY A 219 -9.60 -6.75 -23.28
C GLY A 219 -8.99 -5.91 -24.41
N LEU A 220 -8.23 -4.85 -24.07
CA LEU A 220 -7.51 -3.99 -25.01
C LEU A 220 -6.20 -4.62 -25.53
N ASN A 221 -5.68 -5.65 -24.87
CA ASN A 221 -4.48 -6.35 -25.34
C ASN A 221 -4.84 -7.28 -26.51
N ARG A 222 -4.28 -7.02 -27.70
CA ARG A 222 -4.50 -7.82 -28.91
C ARG A 222 -3.77 -9.18 -28.87
N PHE A 223 -2.63 -9.24 -28.17
CA PHE A 223 -1.78 -10.42 -28.07
C PHE A 223 -1.78 -10.92 -26.62
N ARG A 224 -2.79 -11.72 -26.28
CA ARG A 224 -2.97 -12.25 -24.93
C ARG A 224 -2.42 -13.67 -24.84
N ASN A 225 -1.37 -13.86 -24.04
CA ASN A 225 -0.84 -15.20 -23.76
C ASN A 225 -1.75 -15.92 -22.77
N ARG A 226 -2.57 -16.85 -23.26
CA ARG A 226 -3.49 -17.65 -22.43
C ARG A 226 -2.83 -18.88 -21.84
N ASP A 227 -1.85 -19.44 -22.55
CA ASP A 227 -1.20 -20.70 -22.17
C ASP A 227 -0.24 -20.47 -21.01
N ASP A 228 0.44 -19.33 -20.99
CA ASP A 228 1.31 -18.94 -19.89
C ASP A 228 1.18 -17.44 -19.55
N PRO A 229 0.13 -17.05 -18.79
CA PRO A 229 -0.12 -15.65 -18.47
C PRO A 229 0.97 -15.01 -17.59
N LEU A 230 1.75 -15.77 -16.82
CA LEU A 230 2.78 -15.22 -15.94
C LEU A 230 4.08 -14.91 -16.66
N ASN A 231 4.38 -15.64 -17.73
CA ASN A 231 5.52 -15.33 -18.59
C ASN A 231 5.31 -14.07 -19.45
N ASP A 232 4.09 -13.51 -19.48
CA ASP A 232 3.88 -12.17 -20.02
C ASP A 232 4.45 -11.12 -19.04
N ASP A 233 5.48 -10.38 -19.48
CA ASP A 233 6.12 -9.31 -18.70
C ASP A 233 5.11 -8.30 -18.13
N LYS A 234 3.97 -8.10 -18.81
CA LYS A 234 2.89 -7.19 -18.38
C LYS A 234 2.11 -7.67 -17.16
N ASN A 235 2.31 -8.91 -16.73
CA ASN A 235 1.69 -9.50 -15.54
C ASN A 235 2.72 -9.77 -14.42
N ARG A 236 4.01 -9.55 -14.68
CA ARG A 236 5.12 -9.79 -13.74
C ARG A 236 4.96 -9.05 -12.41
N GLN A 237 4.26 -7.92 -12.39
CA GLN A 237 4.02 -7.14 -11.17
C GLN A 237 3.20 -7.92 -10.13
N LEU A 238 2.37 -8.89 -10.53
CA LEU A 238 1.71 -9.78 -9.58
C LEU A 238 2.71 -10.68 -8.84
N VAL A 239 3.76 -11.14 -9.53
CA VAL A 239 4.84 -11.93 -8.94
C VAL A 239 5.65 -11.05 -7.98
N THR A 240 6.00 -9.84 -8.40
CA THR A 240 6.73 -8.87 -7.55
C THR A 240 5.96 -8.56 -6.27
N PHE A 241 4.66 -8.27 -6.37
CA PHE A 241 3.78 -8.06 -5.21
C PHE A 241 3.85 -9.24 -4.23
N MET A 242 3.68 -10.47 -4.73
CA MET A 242 3.73 -11.67 -3.88
C MET A 242 5.13 -11.94 -3.31
N ASN A 243 6.20 -11.54 -3.99
CA ASN A 243 7.55 -11.64 -3.46
C ASN A 243 7.81 -10.64 -2.34
N ILE A 244 7.27 -9.42 -2.41
CA ILE A 244 7.36 -8.44 -1.32
C ILE A 244 6.55 -8.92 -0.11
N VAL A 245 5.34 -9.44 -0.32
CA VAL A 245 4.55 -10.10 0.74
C VAL A 245 5.33 -11.24 1.38
N SER A 246 5.97 -12.09 0.56
CA SER A 246 6.79 -13.20 1.05
C SER A 246 7.99 -12.75 1.87
N TYR A 247 8.62 -11.63 1.50
CA TYR A 247 9.79 -11.09 2.18
C TYR A 247 9.43 -10.40 3.50
N LEU A 248 8.41 -9.52 3.49
CA LEU A 248 8.04 -8.71 4.66
C LEU A 248 7.12 -9.44 5.65
N ARG A 249 6.38 -10.46 5.21
CA ARG A 249 5.48 -11.27 6.03
C ARG A 249 4.50 -10.43 6.89
N PRO A 250 3.73 -9.50 6.29
CA PRO A 250 2.80 -8.65 7.05
C PRO A 250 1.69 -9.46 7.72
N LYS A 251 1.09 -8.93 8.79
CA LYS A 251 -0.03 -9.58 9.50
C LYS A 251 -1.26 -9.71 8.60
N PHE A 252 -1.52 -8.67 7.80
CA PHE A 252 -2.61 -8.62 6.83
C PHE A 252 -2.12 -8.22 5.44
N VAL A 253 -2.76 -8.77 4.41
CA VAL A 253 -2.54 -8.44 3.00
C VAL A 253 -3.89 -8.09 2.39
N LEU A 254 -3.95 -6.97 1.65
CA LEU A 254 -5.09 -6.64 0.79
C LEU A 254 -4.62 -6.39 -0.64
N MET A 255 -4.93 -7.32 -1.54
CA MET A 255 -4.66 -7.13 -2.96
C MET A 255 -5.94 -6.71 -3.68
N GLU A 256 -5.90 -5.59 -4.42
CA GLU A 256 -6.97 -5.17 -5.33
C GLU A 256 -6.61 -5.53 -6.78
N ASN A 257 -7.62 -5.87 -7.59
CA ASN A 257 -7.44 -5.96 -9.04
C ASN A 257 -8.76 -5.85 -9.81
N VAL A 258 -8.66 -5.77 -11.14
CA VAL A 258 -9.81 -5.88 -12.05
C VAL A 258 -10.44 -7.27 -12.02
N VAL A 259 -11.73 -7.36 -12.34
CA VAL A 259 -12.46 -8.65 -12.38
C VAL A 259 -11.89 -9.60 -13.44
N ASP A 260 -11.28 -9.07 -14.50
CA ASP A 260 -10.66 -9.87 -15.57
C ASP A 260 -9.58 -10.83 -15.04
N ILE A 261 -8.99 -10.58 -13.87
CA ILE A 261 -8.03 -11.48 -13.22
C ILE A 261 -8.65 -12.86 -12.89
N LEU A 262 -9.98 -12.90 -12.77
CA LEU A 262 -10.80 -14.08 -12.48
C LEU A 262 -11.49 -14.65 -13.74
N GLN A 263 -11.43 -13.94 -14.87
CA GLN A 263 -12.06 -14.36 -16.13
C GLN A 263 -11.03 -14.88 -17.14
N PHE A 264 -9.93 -14.14 -17.32
CA PHE A 264 -8.91 -14.46 -18.31
C PHE A 264 -8.16 -15.74 -17.95
N ALA A 265 -7.90 -16.59 -18.95
CA ALA A 265 -7.23 -17.88 -18.80
C ALA A 265 -7.80 -18.70 -17.61
N GLU A 266 -9.13 -18.81 -17.53
CA GLU A 266 -9.84 -19.52 -16.45
C GLU A 266 -9.54 -18.97 -15.04
N GLY A 267 -9.26 -17.68 -14.95
CA GLY A 267 -8.90 -17.00 -13.71
C GLY A 267 -7.52 -17.36 -13.19
N TYR A 268 -6.59 -17.76 -14.08
CA TYR A 268 -5.24 -18.20 -13.73
C TYR A 268 -4.55 -17.25 -12.76
N LEU A 269 -4.54 -15.94 -13.03
CA LEU A 269 -3.83 -14.97 -12.19
C LEU A 269 -4.49 -14.81 -10.81
N GLY A 270 -5.83 -14.87 -10.72
CA GLY A 270 -6.52 -14.83 -9.44
C GLY A 270 -6.27 -16.10 -8.61
N ARG A 271 -6.28 -17.27 -9.27
CA ARG A 271 -5.91 -18.55 -8.65
C ARG A 271 -4.46 -18.57 -8.21
N TYR A 272 -3.55 -18.01 -9.00
CA TYR A 272 -2.14 -17.84 -8.64
C TYR A 272 -2.00 -16.99 -7.37
N ALA A 273 -2.66 -15.83 -7.31
CA ALA A 273 -2.58 -14.94 -6.16
C ALA A 273 -3.08 -15.62 -4.88
N LEU A 274 -4.24 -16.30 -4.95
CA LEU A 274 -4.80 -17.07 -3.84
C LEU A 274 -3.87 -18.22 -3.42
N SER A 275 -3.37 -18.99 -4.38
CA SER A 275 -2.44 -20.11 -4.16
C SER A 275 -1.14 -19.66 -3.47
N ARG A 276 -0.58 -18.49 -3.86
CA ARG A 276 0.61 -17.94 -3.21
C ARG A 276 0.37 -17.62 -1.74
N LEU A 277 -0.76 -17.01 -1.39
CA LEU A 277 -1.10 -16.75 0.02
C LEU A 277 -1.24 -18.05 0.82
N VAL A 278 -1.97 -19.03 0.29
CA VAL A 278 -2.13 -20.35 0.93
C VAL A 278 -0.78 -21.06 1.10
N ALA A 279 0.08 -21.05 0.08
CA ALA A 279 1.41 -21.63 0.13
C ALA A 279 2.33 -20.94 1.16
N MET A 280 2.12 -19.64 1.41
CA MET A 280 2.78 -18.87 2.46
C MET A 280 2.09 -19.01 3.84
N ASN A 281 1.17 -19.97 4.00
CA ASN A 281 0.40 -20.23 5.21
C ASN A 281 -0.38 -19.01 5.73
N TYR A 282 -0.92 -18.21 4.81
CA TYR A 282 -1.94 -17.20 5.13
C TYR A 282 -3.32 -17.85 5.07
N GLN A 283 -4.18 -17.46 6.00
CA GLN A 283 -5.62 -17.51 5.79
C GLN A 283 -5.97 -16.54 4.67
N SER A 284 -6.92 -16.87 3.81
CA SER A 284 -7.24 -16.02 2.65
C SER A 284 -8.72 -16.04 2.30
N ARG A 285 -9.21 -14.93 1.72
CA ARG A 285 -10.59 -14.78 1.27
C ARG A 285 -10.66 -13.84 0.06
N LEU A 286 -11.41 -14.24 -0.95
CA LEU A 286 -11.60 -13.53 -2.21
C LEU A 286 -13.03 -12.97 -2.32
N GLY A 287 -13.15 -11.67 -2.52
CA GLY A 287 -14.42 -10.98 -2.72
C GLY A 287 -14.45 -10.15 -3.99
N ILE A 288 -15.60 -10.12 -4.66
CA ILE A 288 -15.90 -9.24 -5.78
C ILE A 288 -16.88 -8.18 -5.27
N MET A 289 -16.48 -6.92 -5.29
CA MET A 289 -17.25 -5.81 -4.73
C MET A 289 -17.56 -4.77 -5.81
N LEU A 290 -18.77 -4.22 -5.75
CA LEU A 290 -19.25 -3.17 -6.65
C LEU A 290 -19.26 -1.81 -5.92
N ALA A 291 -18.48 -0.85 -6.40
CA ALA A 291 -18.33 0.46 -5.76
C ALA A 291 -19.66 1.18 -5.50
N GLY A 292 -20.61 1.11 -6.44
CA GLY A 292 -21.92 1.73 -6.30
C GLY A 292 -22.73 1.23 -5.10
N CYS A 293 -22.53 -0.01 -4.67
CA CYS A 293 -23.14 -0.57 -3.47
C CYS A 293 -22.68 0.12 -2.17
N TYR A 294 -21.65 0.97 -2.24
CA TYR A 294 -21.07 1.69 -1.10
C TYR A 294 -21.21 3.21 -1.24
N GLY A 295 -22.21 3.67 -2.01
CA GLY A 295 -22.57 5.09 -2.05
C GLY A 295 -21.77 5.91 -3.05
N LEU A 296 -21.58 5.37 -4.26
CA LEU A 296 -20.96 6.09 -5.37
C LEU A 296 -21.86 6.02 -6.61
N PRO A 297 -21.99 7.10 -7.40
CA PRO A 297 -22.74 7.09 -8.65
C PRO A 297 -21.91 6.47 -9.79
N GLN A 298 -21.35 5.28 -9.56
CA GLN A 298 -20.51 4.57 -10.50
C GLN A 298 -20.71 3.05 -10.41
N PHE A 299 -20.78 2.39 -11.56
CA PHE A 299 -20.71 0.94 -11.66
C PHE A 299 -19.24 0.49 -11.87
N ARG A 300 -18.52 0.24 -10.78
CA ARG A 300 -17.12 -0.22 -10.82
C ARG A 300 -16.95 -1.47 -9.97
N MET A 301 -16.84 -2.62 -10.63
CA MET A 301 -16.62 -3.91 -9.97
C MET A 301 -15.12 -4.20 -9.89
N ARG A 302 -14.66 -4.67 -8.72
CA ARG A 302 -13.26 -5.00 -8.44
C ARG A 302 -13.15 -6.25 -7.58
N THR A 303 -12.03 -6.94 -7.73
CA THR A 303 -11.65 -8.12 -6.97
C THR A 303 -10.76 -7.68 -5.82
N PHE A 304 -11.06 -8.18 -4.62
CA PHE A 304 -10.31 -7.93 -3.39
C PHE A 304 -9.92 -9.28 -2.78
N LEU A 305 -8.63 -9.49 -2.56
CA LEU A 305 -8.09 -10.69 -1.94
C LEU A 305 -7.48 -10.32 -0.59
N TRP A 306 -8.10 -10.80 0.49
CA TRP A 306 -7.56 -10.75 1.84
C TRP A 306 -6.57 -11.89 2.07
N GLY A 307 -5.49 -11.58 2.76
CA GLY A 307 -4.62 -12.51 3.45
C GLY A 307 -4.50 -12.12 4.92
N ALA A 308 -4.50 -13.08 5.83
CA ALA A 308 -4.20 -12.86 7.25
C ALA A 308 -3.29 -13.99 7.78
N LEU A 309 -2.28 -13.66 8.58
CA LEU A 309 -1.47 -14.69 9.24
C LEU A 309 -2.39 -15.58 10.11
N THR A 310 -1.96 -16.82 10.37
CA THR A 310 -2.73 -17.77 11.20
C THR A 310 -2.92 -17.30 12.64
N THR A 311 -2.10 -16.35 13.10
CA THR A 311 -2.19 -15.68 14.41
C THR A 311 -3.22 -14.55 14.44
N MET A 312 -3.83 -14.22 13.30
CA MET A 312 -4.77 -13.11 13.14
C MET A 312 -6.16 -13.61 12.78
N VAL A 313 -7.18 -12.78 12.98
CA VAL A 313 -8.55 -13.07 12.52
C VAL A 313 -8.68 -12.62 11.06
N LEU A 314 -9.07 -13.53 10.16
CA LEU A 314 -9.25 -13.22 8.74
C LEU A 314 -10.39 -12.21 8.53
N PRO A 315 -10.13 -11.03 7.92
CA PRO A 315 -11.16 -10.01 7.71
C PRO A 315 -12.33 -10.49 6.85
N LYS A 316 -13.53 -9.98 7.14
CA LYS A 316 -14.75 -10.19 6.35
C LYS A 316 -14.90 -9.08 5.32
N HIS A 317 -15.63 -9.35 4.25
CA HIS A 317 -16.05 -8.30 3.33
C HIS A 317 -17.26 -7.55 3.91
N PRO A 318 -17.30 -6.21 3.83
CA PRO A 318 -18.47 -5.45 4.25
C PRO A 318 -19.62 -5.69 3.26
N LEU A 319 -20.85 -5.83 3.76
CA LEU A 319 -22.02 -5.97 2.90
C LEU A 319 -22.43 -4.63 2.27
N PRO A 320 -23.15 -4.64 1.13
CA PRO A 320 -23.69 -3.45 0.50
C PRO A 320 -24.45 -2.51 1.46
N THR A 321 -24.37 -1.20 1.25
CA THR A 321 -25.14 -0.20 2.02
C THR A 321 -26.16 0.55 1.15
N HIS A 322 -26.03 0.47 -0.17
CA HIS A 322 -26.89 1.13 -1.15
C HIS A 322 -27.51 0.11 -2.11
N ASN A 323 -28.78 0.33 -2.45
CA ASN A 323 -29.59 -0.54 -3.30
C ASN A 323 -29.24 -0.38 -4.78
N VAL A 324 -28.08 -0.92 -5.18
CA VAL A 324 -27.65 -0.99 -6.58
C VAL A 324 -27.94 -2.38 -7.13
N VAL A 325 -28.66 -2.43 -8.25
CA VAL A 325 -28.95 -3.71 -8.92
C VAL A 325 -27.67 -4.23 -9.58
N ILE A 326 -27.13 -5.34 -9.05
CA ILE A 326 -25.99 -6.04 -9.62
C ILE A 326 -26.50 -6.89 -10.80
N ARG A 327 -26.27 -6.45 -12.05
CA ARG A 327 -26.63 -7.23 -13.25
C ARG A 327 -25.38 -7.79 -13.92
N GLY A 328 -25.13 -9.09 -13.75
CA GLY A 328 -24.00 -9.77 -14.38
C GLY A 328 -22.63 -9.24 -13.94
N GLY A 329 -21.56 -9.78 -14.53
CA GLY A 329 -20.18 -9.29 -14.35
C GLY A 329 -19.28 -10.19 -13.50
N ALA A 330 -19.84 -11.06 -12.66
CA ALA A 330 -19.06 -12.08 -11.96
C ALA A 330 -18.74 -13.27 -12.88
N PRO A 331 -17.49 -13.75 -12.95
CA PRO A 331 -17.16 -14.97 -13.66
C PRO A 331 -17.92 -16.17 -13.08
N ASN A 332 -18.40 -17.09 -13.94
CA ASN A 332 -19.16 -18.28 -13.52
C ASN A 332 -18.43 -19.12 -12.46
N ALA A 333 -17.11 -19.23 -12.57
CA ALA A 333 -16.28 -19.99 -11.62
C ALA A 333 -16.16 -19.32 -10.23
N PHE A 334 -16.52 -18.03 -10.11
CA PHE A 334 -16.35 -17.20 -8.91
C PHE A 334 -17.66 -16.50 -8.50
N THR A 335 -18.81 -17.07 -8.85
CA THR A 335 -20.13 -16.52 -8.48
C THR A 335 -20.33 -16.43 -6.97
N GLN A 336 -19.82 -17.41 -6.22
CA GLN A 336 -19.83 -17.40 -4.75
C GLN A 336 -18.84 -16.42 -4.11
N SER A 337 -18.04 -15.71 -4.91
CA SER A 337 -17.16 -14.65 -4.43
C SER A 337 -17.79 -13.27 -4.50
N VAL A 338 -19.00 -13.13 -5.06
CA VAL A 338 -19.71 -11.84 -5.13
C VAL A 338 -20.18 -11.43 -3.74
N VAL A 339 -19.76 -10.25 -3.30
CA VAL A 339 -20.19 -9.69 -2.01
C VAL A 339 -21.53 -9.00 -2.20
N ALA A 340 -22.59 -9.71 -1.84
CA ALA A 340 -23.97 -9.24 -1.89
C ALA A 340 -24.79 -9.87 -0.76
N TYR A 341 -25.99 -9.33 -0.52
CA TYR A 341 -26.99 -10.01 0.29
C TYR A 341 -27.55 -11.21 -0.46
N ASP A 342 -27.96 -12.24 0.28
CA ASP A 342 -28.69 -13.37 -0.32
C ASP A 342 -30.04 -12.89 -0.86
N GLU A 343 -30.54 -13.53 -1.93
CA GLU A 343 -31.80 -13.16 -2.60
C GLU A 343 -33.03 -13.22 -1.67
N ILE A 344 -32.93 -13.95 -0.57
CA ILE A 344 -34.01 -14.15 0.42
C ILE A 344 -33.99 -13.03 1.47
N GLN A 345 -32.87 -12.32 1.62
CA GLN A 345 -32.71 -11.24 2.59
C GLN A 345 -33.23 -9.93 2.00
N ASN A 346 -34.07 -9.22 2.76
CA ASN A 346 -34.60 -7.89 2.41
C ASN A 346 -34.07 -6.81 3.37
N PRO A 347 -32.78 -6.43 3.29
CA PRO A 347 -32.22 -5.39 4.13
C PRO A 347 -32.77 -4.01 3.78
N THR A 348 -32.79 -3.11 4.76
CA THR A 348 -33.05 -1.69 4.50
C THR A 348 -31.76 -1.02 4.02
N LEU A 349 -31.70 -0.68 2.73
CA LEU A 349 -30.54 -0.04 2.09
C LEU A 349 -30.87 1.40 1.67
N LYS A 350 -29.85 2.26 1.60
CA LYS A 350 -29.99 3.60 1.03
C LYS A 350 -30.28 3.52 -0.48
N ASN A 351 -30.90 4.55 -1.04
CA ASN A 351 -31.11 4.63 -2.48
C ASN A 351 -29.77 4.70 -3.23
N ALA A 352 -29.70 4.10 -4.43
CA ALA A 352 -28.55 4.28 -5.31
C ALA A 352 -28.35 5.76 -5.65
N LEU A 353 -27.10 6.23 -5.58
CA LEU A 353 -26.76 7.61 -5.93
C LEU A 353 -26.71 7.79 -7.44
N VAL A 354 -27.12 8.96 -7.90
CA VAL A 354 -27.01 9.40 -9.29
C VAL A 354 -25.97 10.52 -9.44
N LEU A 355 -25.61 10.86 -10.69
CA LEU A 355 -24.60 11.88 -10.97
C LEU A 355 -24.94 13.22 -10.33
N GLU A 356 -26.22 13.62 -10.35
CA GLU A 356 -26.69 14.87 -9.75
C GLU A 356 -26.41 14.93 -8.24
N ASP A 357 -26.49 13.80 -7.53
CA ASP A 357 -26.18 13.75 -6.10
C ASP A 357 -24.72 14.09 -5.80
N ALA A 358 -23.82 13.88 -6.76
CA ALA A 358 -22.39 14.08 -6.60
C ALA A 358 -21.91 15.45 -7.06
N ILE A 359 -22.42 15.98 -8.18
CA ILE A 359 -21.80 17.15 -8.84
C ILE A 359 -22.69 18.40 -8.89
N SER A 360 -23.94 18.35 -8.42
CA SER A 360 -24.88 19.47 -8.56
C SER A 360 -24.54 20.74 -7.75
N ASP A 361 -23.59 20.66 -6.81
CA ASP A 361 -23.08 21.82 -6.06
C ASP A 361 -21.78 22.40 -6.62
N LEU A 362 -21.18 21.79 -7.64
CA LEU A 362 -19.97 22.31 -8.28
C LEU A 362 -20.28 23.60 -9.07
N PRO A 363 -19.38 24.61 -9.04
CA PRO A 363 -19.51 25.79 -9.88
C PRO A 363 -19.31 25.42 -11.36
N LYS A 364 -19.99 26.16 -12.25
CA LYS A 364 -19.75 26.02 -13.69
C LYS A 364 -18.37 26.56 -14.04
N VAL A 365 -17.62 25.83 -14.85
CA VAL A 365 -16.32 26.23 -15.38
C VAL A 365 -16.35 26.22 -16.91
N GLY A 366 -15.39 26.92 -17.53
CA GLY A 366 -15.17 26.86 -18.97
C GLY A 366 -14.52 25.54 -19.39
N ASN A 367 -14.32 25.36 -20.70
CA ASN A 367 -13.57 24.22 -21.23
C ASN A 367 -12.08 24.26 -20.82
N ASP A 368 -11.53 25.48 -20.73
CA ASP A 368 -10.18 25.72 -20.22
C ASP A 368 -10.31 26.36 -18.85
N GLN A 369 -9.76 25.68 -17.84
CA GLN A 369 -9.72 26.12 -16.46
C GLN A 369 -8.34 25.78 -15.91
N ALA A 370 -7.49 26.81 -15.78
CA ALA A 370 -6.11 26.69 -15.33
C ALA A 370 -5.96 26.78 -13.80
N ASP A 371 -6.98 27.24 -13.09
CA ASP A 371 -6.94 27.38 -11.64
C ASP A 371 -7.16 26.02 -10.97
N ASP A 372 -6.09 25.46 -10.39
CA ASP A 372 -6.13 24.20 -9.62
C ASP A 372 -6.95 24.33 -8.31
N VAL A 373 -7.12 25.56 -7.80
CA VAL A 373 -7.84 25.85 -6.55
C VAL A 373 -8.86 26.97 -6.78
N MET A 374 -10.11 26.70 -6.42
CA MET A 374 -11.21 27.67 -6.53
C MET A 374 -12.26 27.52 -5.43
N GLU A 375 -12.98 28.60 -5.19
CA GLU A 375 -14.03 28.67 -4.18
C GLU A 375 -15.34 28.01 -4.64
N TYR A 376 -16.02 27.36 -3.70
CA TYR A 376 -17.39 26.91 -3.92
C TYR A 376 -18.36 28.09 -3.84
N LEU A 377 -19.19 28.27 -4.86
CA LEU A 377 -20.19 29.34 -4.90
C LEU A 377 -21.48 29.01 -4.12
N VAL A 378 -21.71 27.72 -3.83
CA VAL A 378 -22.91 27.24 -3.14
C VAL A 378 -22.58 26.25 -2.04
N LYS A 379 -23.50 26.17 -1.06
CA LYS A 379 -23.48 25.13 -0.03
C LYS A 379 -23.82 23.76 -0.64
N PRO A 380 -23.35 22.65 -0.05
CA PRO A 380 -23.73 21.31 -0.50
C PRO A 380 -25.25 21.12 -0.44
N LYS A 381 -25.83 20.48 -1.46
CA LYS A 381 -27.27 20.28 -1.65
C LYS A 381 -27.72 18.89 -1.21
N THR A 382 -26.85 17.88 -1.30
CA THR A 382 -27.17 16.47 -0.99
C THR A 382 -26.44 15.97 0.27
N GLU A 383 -26.82 14.79 0.78
CA GLU A 383 -26.07 14.11 1.85
C GLU A 383 -24.66 13.74 1.38
N PHE A 384 -24.53 13.24 0.14
CA PHE A 384 -23.23 12.87 -0.43
C PHE A 384 -22.29 14.08 -0.50
N GLN A 385 -22.76 15.23 -1.00
CA GLN A 385 -21.95 16.46 -1.07
C GLN A 385 -21.54 16.97 0.31
N ARG A 386 -22.42 16.86 1.31
CA ARG A 386 -22.07 17.18 2.71
C ARG A 386 -20.96 16.26 3.23
N TYR A 387 -21.00 14.97 2.89
CA TYR A 387 -20.01 13.99 3.30
C TYR A 387 -18.64 14.23 2.63
N ILE A 388 -18.58 14.40 1.31
CA ILE A 388 -17.29 14.56 0.61
C ILE A 388 -16.59 15.91 0.88
N ARG A 389 -17.33 16.91 1.39
CA ARG A 389 -16.81 18.23 1.77
C ARG A 389 -16.46 18.34 3.27
N LEU A 390 -16.42 17.23 3.99
CA LEU A 390 -15.98 17.22 5.40
C LEU A 390 -14.52 17.68 5.52
N SER A 391 -14.21 18.42 6.59
CA SER A 391 -12.83 18.78 6.92
C SER A 391 -12.02 17.54 7.30
N ARG A 392 -10.73 17.54 6.97
CA ARG A 392 -9.78 16.60 7.60
C ARG A 392 -9.78 16.85 9.10
N LYS A 393 -10.03 15.81 9.89
CA LYS A 393 -9.91 15.84 11.35
C LYS A 393 -8.49 15.54 11.77
#